data_AF-A0A699VNR1-F1
#
_entry.id   AF-A0A699VNR1-F1
#
_cell.length_a   1.000
_cell.length_b   1.000
_cell.length_c   1.000
_cell.angle_alpha   90.00
_cell.angle_beta   90.00
_cell.angle_gamma   90.00
#
_symmetry.space_group_name_H-M   'P 1'
#
loop_
_entity.id
_entity.type
_entity.pdbx_description
1 polymer ?
#
loop_
_entity_poly.entity_id
_entity_poly.type
_entity_poly.pdbx_seq_one_letter_code
_entity_poly.pdbx_strand_id
1 'polypeptide(L)'
;FLYGTIDEEVYVMQPPRFHDPEYPAKLYKVEKAMYGLHQSPRVWYGTLSKYLLKNGFHKGTIDQTVFIIRQREDFILVQVYVDDIIFGSLNPQLCRELKALMHEKFQMSAMGELNFFLGLQVLQKEVGIFLLQDKYIGDTLKKFGFSDVRSSNTPMDKENPWGKDG
;
A
#
# COMPACT_ATOMS: atom_id res chain seq x y z
N PHE A 1 -9.92 -4.56 1.14
CA PHE A 1 -10.18 -5.49 2.27
C PHE A 1 -11.54 -6.18 2.22
N LEU A 2 -12.67 -5.45 2.19
CA LEU A 2 -14.04 -5.98 2.34
C LEU A 2 -14.51 -7.04 1.30
N TYR A 3 -13.63 -7.47 0.39
CA TYR A 3 -13.94 -8.45 -0.65
C TYR A 3 -13.60 -9.88 -0.25
N GLY A 4 -12.78 -10.07 0.77
CA GLY A 4 -12.46 -11.41 1.25
C GLY A 4 -13.31 -11.79 2.45
N THR A 5 -13.74 -13.04 2.47
CA THR A 5 -14.46 -13.66 3.59
C THR A 5 -13.44 -14.14 4.63
N ILE A 6 -13.73 -13.93 5.91
CA ILE A 6 -12.89 -14.48 6.97
C ILE A 6 -13.38 -15.89 7.32
N ASP A 7 -12.45 -16.84 7.41
CA ASP A 7 -12.76 -18.22 7.81
C ASP A 7 -12.78 -18.34 9.34
N GLU A 8 -12.02 -17.50 10.03
CA GLU A 8 -11.98 -17.46 11.48
C GLU A 8 -13.22 -16.80 12.08
N GLU A 9 -13.63 -17.30 13.23
CA GLU A 9 -14.76 -16.73 13.98
C GLU A 9 -14.29 -15.52 14.79
N VAL A 10 -14.60 -14.33 14.28
CA VAL A 10 -14.24 -13.07 14.91
C VAL A 10 -15.49 -12.30 15.31
N TYR A 11 -15.51 -11.85 16.56
CA TYR A 11 -16.55 -10.99 17.10
C TYR A 11 -15.99 -9.62 17.45
N VAL A 12 -16.76 -8.58 17.19
CA VAL A 12 -16.44 -7.21 17.56
C VAL A 12 -17.54 -6.62 18.43
N MET A 13 -17.14 -5.73 19.34
CA MET A 13 -18.09 -4.92 20.09
C MET A 13 -18.92 -4.05 19.17
N GLN A 14 -20.09 -3.64 19.66
CA GLN A 14 -20.96 -2.73 18.93
C GLN A 14 -20.22 -1.40 18.72
N PRO A 15 -20.14 -0.90 17.48
CA PRO A 15 -19.43 0.34 17.23
C PRO A 15 -20.18 1.50 17.88
N PRO A 16 -19.45 2.55 18.35
CA PRO A 16 -20.07 3.75 18.87
C PRO A 16 -21.10 4.28 17.86
N ARG A 17 -22.32 4.61 18.34
CA ARG A 17 -23.50 5.03 17.56
C ARG A 17 -24.33 3.91 16.90
N PHE A 18 -23.95 2.65 17.06
CA PHE A 18 -24.73 1.48 16.61
C PHE A 18 -25.09 0.55 17.77
N HIS A 19 -25.18 1.08 18.98
CA HIS A 19 -25.58 0.30 20.14
C HIS A 19 -27.07 -0.03 20.06
N ASP A 20 -27.38 -1.31 20.18
CA ASP A 20 -28.71 -1.83 20.38
C ASP A 20 -29.14 -1.56 21.84
N PRO A 21 -30.17 -0.73 22.09
CA PRO A 21 -30.61 -0.40 23.43
C PRO A 21 -31.30 -1.57 24.14
N GLU A 22 -31.86 -2.53 23.40
CA GLU A 22 -32.50 -3.72 23.96
C GLU A 22 -31.47 -4.81 24.27
N TYR A 23 -30.39 -4.86 23.49
CA TYR A 23 -29.34 -5.87 23.63
C TYR A 23 -27.91 -5.28 23.70
N PRO A 24 -27.56 -4.54 24.77
CA PRO A 24 -26.29 -3.82 24.86
C PRO A 24 -25.05 -4.74 24.94
N ALA A 25 -25.22 -5.99 25.37
CA ALA A 25 -24.13 -6.96 25.51
C ALA A 25 -23.90 -7.83 24.26
N LYS A 26 -24.72 -7.69 23.20
CA LYS A 26 -24.51 -8.46 21.96
C LYS A 26 -23.23 -8.01 21.25
N LEU A 27 -22.61 -8.96 20.56
CA LEU A 27 -21.45 -8.75 19.71
C LEU A 27 -21.83 -8.98 18.25
N TYR A 28 -21.14 -8.30 17.33
CA TYR A 28 -21.28 -8.55 15.90
C TYR A 28 -20.27 -9.60 15.46
N LYS A 29 -20.75 -10.65 14.78
CA LYS A 29 -19.87 -11.57 14.06
C LYS A 29 -19.41 -10.90 12.78
N VAL A 30 -18.10 -10.87 12.56
CA VAL A 30 -17.52 -10.33 11.33
C VAL A 30 -17.51 -11.43 10.27
N GLU A 31 -18.07 -11.15 9.09
CA GLU A 31 -18.07 -12.12 7.98
C GLU A 31 -17.04 -11.78 6.90
N LYS A 32 -16.66 -10.51 6.80
CA LYS A 32 -15.75 -9.99 5.77
C LYS A 32 -14.53 -9.35 6.39
N ALA A 33 -13.39 -9.44 5.71
CA ALA A 33 -12.16 -8.81 6.15
C ALA A 33 -12.32 -7.29 6.24
N MET A 34 -12.14 -6.73 7.43
CA MET A 34 -12.23 -5.31 7.73
C MET A 34 -10.87 -4.71 8.08
N TYR A 35 -10.70 -3.41 7.85
CA TYR A 35 -9.49 -2.72 8.27
C TYR A 35 -9.29 -2.83 9.79
N GLY A 36 -8.03 -2.95 10.23
CA GLY A 36 -7.69 -3.13 11.65
C GLY A 36 -7.68 -4.57 12.15
N LEU A 37 -8.21 -5.54 11.40
CA LEU A 37 -8.04 -6.96 11.71
C LEU A 37 -6.69 -7.46 11.20
N HIS A 38 -5.96 -8.21 12.04
CA HIS A 38 -4.65 -8.76 11.71
C HIS A 38 -4.65 -9.67 10.47
N GLN A 39 -5.74 -10.41 10.25
CA GLN A 39 -5.89 -11.34 9.12
C GLN A 39 -6.36 -10.67 7.82
N SER A 40 -6.88 -9.44 7.87
CA SER A 40 -7.46 -8.78 6.70
C SER A 40 -6.51 -8.62 5.52
N PRO A 41 -5.23 -8.23 5.70
CA PRO A 41 -4.25 -8.21 4.60
C PRO A 41 -4.08 -9.54 3.90
N ARG A 42 -4.02 -10.62 4.66
CA ARG A 42 -3.85 -11.97 4.11
C ARG A 42 -5.07 -12.41 3.31
N VAL A 43 -6.26 -12.19 3.87
CA VAL A 43 -7.55 -12.53 3.24
C VAL A 43 -7.77 -11.72 1.95
N TRP A 44 -7.42 -10.43 1.99
CA TRP A 44 -7.43 -9.56 0.82
C TRP A 44 -6.47 -10.05 -0.27
N TYR A 45 -5.20 -10.28 0.07
CA TYR A 45 -4.20 -10.79 -0.87
C TYR A 45 -4.64 -12.13 -1.48
N GLY A 46 -5.17 -13.05 -0.68
CA GLY A 46 -5.69 -14.33 -1.18
C GLY A 46 -6.84 -14.16 -2.17
N THR A 47 -7.78 -13.25 -1.88
CA THR A 47 -8.92 -12.94 -2.76
C THR A 47 -8.47 -12.34 -4.08
N LEU A 48 -7.59 -11.34 -4.02
CA LEU A 48 -7.03 -10.67 -5.19
C LEU A 48 -6.18 -11.63 -6.02
N SER A 49 -5.30 -12.39 -5.37
CA SER A 49 -4.44 -13.37 -6.02
C SER A 49 -5.25 -14.42 -6.79
N LYS A 50 -6.30 -15.00 -6.18
CA LYS A 50 -7.17 -15.95 -6.88
C LYS A 50 -7.84 -15.33 -8.10
N TYR A 51 -8.22 -14.06 -8.02
CA TYR A 51 -8.83 -13.36 -9.15
C TYR A 51 -7.84 -13.09 -10.27
N LEU A 52 -6.63 -12.62 -9.98
CA LEU A 52 -5.60 -12.39 -10.99
C LEU A 52 -5.21 -13.70 -11.69
N LEU A 53 -5.00 -14.78 -10.93
CA LEU A 53 -4.69 -16.10 -11.49
C LEU A 53 -5.79 -16.61 -12.42
N LYS A 54 -7.07 -16.43 -12.04
CA LYS A 54 -8.22 -16.80 -12.90
C LYS A 54 -8.23 -16.03 -14.22
N ASN A 55 -7.67 -14.83 -14.24
CA ASN A 55 -7.58 -13.96 -15.42
C ASN A 55 -6.23 -14.08 -16.16
N GLY A 56 -5.50 -15.20 -15.99
CA GLY A 56 -4.32 -15.53 -16.79
C GLY A 56 -3.01 -14.91 -16.30
N PHE A 57 -3.00 -14.24 -15.15
CA PHE A 57 -1.76 -13.82 -14.52
C PHE A 57 -1.03 -15.01 -13.89
N HIS A 58 0.29 -14.92 -13.84
CA HIS A 58 1.16 -15.86 -13.15
C HIS A 58 1.86 -15.13 -12.02
N LYS A 59 2.11 -15.80 -10.90
CA LYS A 59 2.93 -15.24 -9.82
C LYS A 59 4.40 -15.22 -10.23
N GLY A 60 5.15 -14.24 -9.73
CA GLY A 60 6.59 -14.21 -9.82
C GLY A 60 7.21 -15.42 -9.12
N THR A 61 8.34 -15.90 -9.65
CA THR A 61 9.04 -17.07 -9.10
C THR A 61 9.66 -16.77 -7.74
N ILE A 62 10.27 -15.59 -7.60
CA ILE A 62 10.97 -15.16 -6.39
C ILE A 62 10.00 -14.46 -5.45
N ASP A 63 9.28 -13.47 -5.97
CA ASP A 63 8.30 -12.71 -5.21
C ASP A 63 6.87 -13.11 -5.61
N GLN A 64 6.16 -13.72 -4.65
CA GLN A 64 4.78 -14.17 -4.83
C GLN A 64 3.76 -13.01 -4.83
N THR A 65 4.18 -11.80 -4.47
CA THR A 65 3.36 -10.58 -4.51
C THR A 65 3.45 -9.86 -5.86
N VAL A 66 4.39 -10.28 -6.72
CA VAL A 66 4.46 -9.89 -8.13
C VAL A 66 3.59 -10.83 -8.96
N PHE A 67 2.80 -10.26 -9.86
CA PHE A 67 2.03 -10.95 -10.88
C PHE A 67 2.43 -10.45 -12.27
N ILE A 68 2.49 -11.37 -13.21
CA ILE A 68 2.97 -11.14 -14.57
C ILE A 68 1.99 -11.79 -15.55
N ILE A 69 1.58 -11.05 -16.57
CA ILE A 69 0.96 -11.63 -17.76
C ILE A 69 1.75 -11.14 -18.99
N ARG A 70 2.01 -12.05 -19.92
CA ARG A 70 2.72 -11.78 -21.17
C ARG A 70 1.74 -11.91 -22.32
N GLN A 71 1.68 -10.91 -23.18
CA GLN A 71 0.93 -10.92 -24.43
C GLN A 71 1.90 -10.68 -25.59
N ARG A 72 2.24 -11.74 -26.33
CA ARG A 72 3.26 -11.68 -27.39
C ARG A 72 4.60 -11.15 -26.85
N GLU A 73 5.04 -9.98 -27.32
CA GLU A 73 6.27 -9.31 -26.89
C GLU A 73 6.05 -8.33 -25.72
N ASP A 74 4.79 -7.99 -25.42
CA ASP A 74 4.45 -7.11 -24.32
C ASP A 74 4.20 -7.89 -23.03
N PHE A 75 4.37 -7.21 -21.90
CA PHE A 75 4.02 -7.74 -20.60
C PHE A 75 3.59 -6.61 -19.66
N ILE A 76 2.79 -6.98 -18.66
CA ILE A 76 2.47 -6.10 -17.55
C ILE A 76 2.90 -6.76 -16.25
N LEU A 77 3.55 -5.98 -15.39
CA LEU A 77 3.90 -6.33 -14.03
C LEU A 77 2.90 -5.70 -13.09
N VAL A 78 2.43 -6.46 -12.11
CA VAL A 78 1.53 -6.00 -11.05
C VAL A 78 2.11 -6.42 -9.72
N GLN A 79 2.44 -5.46 -8.87
CA GLN A 79 2.96 -5.68 -7.54
C GLN A 79 1.90 -5.26 -6.52
N VAL A 80 1.61 -6.16 -5.59
CA VAL A 80 0.64 -5.93 -4.51
C VAL A 80 1.39 -5.67 -3.22
N TYR A 81 1.09 -4.56 -2.55
CA TYR A 81 1.61 -4.24 -1.23
C TYR A 81 0.44 -3.94 -0.29
N VAL A 82 0.09 -4.90 0.56
CA VAL A 82 -1.07 -4.80 1.48
C VAL A 82 -2.33 -4.43 0.68
N ASP A 83 -2.79 -3.18 0.73
CA ASP A 83 -3.94 -2.63 0.03
C ASP A 83 -3.59 -1.82 -1.22
N ASP A 84 -2.33 -1.42 -1.39
CA ASP A 84 -1.85 -0.72 -2.57
C ASP A 84 -1.46 -1.69 -3.69
N ILE A 85 -1.72 -1.27 -4.93
CA ILE A 85 -1.36 -2.02 -6.13
C ILE A 85 -0.63 -1.08 -7.08
N ILE A 86 0.62 -1.42 -7.37
CA ILE A 86 1.40 -0.74 -8.41
C ILE A 86 1.50 -1.66 -9.61
N PHE A 87 1.44 -1.10 -10.81
CA PHE A 87 1.58 -1.88 -12.03
C PHE A 87 2.20 -1.04 -13.13
N GLY A 88 2.86 -1.71 -14.07
CA GLY A 88 3.58 -1.06 -15.15
C GLY A 88 3.71 -1.97 -16.37
N SER A 89 3.61 -1.35 -17.54
CA SER A 89 3.72 -1.98 -18.85
C SER A 89 4.28 -0.95 -19.83
N LEU A 90 5.08 -1.41 -20.80
CA LEU A 90 5.48 -0.58 -21.94
C LEU A 90 4.32 -0.34 -22.91
N ASN A 91 3.31 -1.20 -22.87
CA ASN A 91 2.08 -1.06 -23.65
C ASN A 91 0.95 -0.46 -22.77
N PRO A 92 0.51 0.80 -23.03
CA PRO A 92 -0.55 1.46 -22.25
C PRO A 92 -1.91 0.75 -22.34
N GLN A 93 -2.15 -0.03 -23.38
CA GLN A 93 -3.39 -0.79 -23.52
C GLN A 93 -3.52 -1.86 -22.44
N LEU A 94 -2.44 -2.57 -22.10
CA LEU A 94 -2.42 -3.54 -21.00
C LEU A 94 -2.75 -2.88 -19.66
N CYS A 95 -2.27 -1.65 -19.43
CA CYS A 95 -2.61 -0.89 -18.23
C CYS A 95 -4.11 -0.53 -18.17
N ARG A 96 -4.73 -0.20 -19.32
CA ARG A 96 -6.17 0.08 -19.39
C ARG A 96 -7.00 -1.19 -19.15
N GLU A 97 -6.60 -2.31 -19.73
CA GLU A 97 -7.25 -3.61 -19.54
C GLU A 97 -7.18 -4.07 -18.10
N LEU A 98 -6.01 -3.97 -17.45
CA LEU A 98 -5.88 -4.27 -16.03
C LEU A 98 -6.77 -3.34 -15.18
N LYS A 99 -6.80 -2.04 -15.46
CA LYS A 99 -7.67 -1.09 -14.73
C LYS A 99 -9.14 -1.51 -14.85
N ALA A 100 -9.60 -1.85 -16.05
CA ALA A 100 -10.97 -2.30 -16.30
C ALA A 100 -11.27 -3.61 -15.57
N LEU A 101 -10.40 -4.61 -15.69
CA LEU A 101 -10.51 -5.91 -15.02
C LEU A 101 -10.63 -5.76 -13.51
N MET A 102 -9.86 -4.83 -12.93
CA MET A 102 -9.86 -4.60 -11.50
C MET A 102 -11.12 -3.85 -11.04
N HIS A 103 -11.59 -2.86 -11.80
CA HIS A 103 -12.84 -2.15 -11.50
C HIS A 103 -14.09 -3.02 -11.66
N GLU A 104 -14.05 -4.03 -12.52
CA GLU A 104 -15.16 -4.97 -12.70
C GLU A 104 -15.51 -5.69 -11.39
N LYS A 105 -14.50 -6.07 -10.61
CA LYS A 105 -14.70 -6.86 -9.38
C LYS A 105 -14.55 -6.04 -8.10
N PHE A 106 -13.64 -5.07 -8.08
CA PHE A 106 -13.26 -4.36 -6.87
C PHE A 106 -13.57 -2.87 -7.03
N GLN A 107 -14.27 -2.31 -6.03
CA GLN A 107 -14.43 -0.87 -5.90
C GLN A 107 -13.10 -0.31 -5.40
N MET A 108 -12.25 0.10 -6.35
CA MET A 108 -10.96 0.71 -6.09
C MET A 108 -10.81 1.99 -6.89
N SER A 109 -10.05 2.94 -6.34
CA SER A 109 -9.75 4.20 -7.00
C SER A 109 -8.44 4.09 -7.77
N ALA A 110 -8.45 4.49 -9.05
CA ALA A 110 -7.22 4.65 -9.81
C ALA A 110 -6.55 5.99 -9.45
N MET A 111 -5.34 5.94 -8.89
CA MET A 111 -4.58 7.13 -8.47
C MET A 111 -3.78 7.81 -9.61
N GLY A 112 -3.93 7.34 -10.86
CA GLY A 112 -3.20 7.89 -12.01
C GLY A 112 -1.76 7.34 -12.10
N GLU A 113 -0.84 8.18 -12.58
CA GLU A 113 0.59 7.85 -12.59
C GLU A 113 1.17 7.80 -11.17
N LEU A 114 2.12 6.89 -10.96
CA LEU A 114 2.81 6.72 -9.68
C LEU A 114 3.67 7.95 -9.38
N ASN A 115 3.14 8.84 -8.55
CA ASN A 115 3.83 10.04 -8.06
C ASN A 115 4.21 9.92 -6.58
N PHE A 116 3.51 9.09 -5.83
CA PHE A 116 3.80 8.80 -4.43
C PHE A 116 3.51 7.33 -4.14
N PHE A 117 4.39 6.67 -3.39
CA PHE A 117 4.22 5.29 -2.93
C PHE A 117 4.88 5.10 -1.57
N LEU A 118 4.13 4.65 -0.57
CA LEU A 118 4.63 4.39 0.80
C LEU A 118 5.41 5.57 1.42
N GLY A 119 4.97 6.80 1.16
CA GLY A 119 5.62 8.02 1.66
C GLY A 119 6.85 8.45 0.86
N LEU A 120 7.23 7.71 -0.18
CA LEU A 120 8.23 8.13 -1.16
C LEU A 120 7.57 8.90 -2.29
N GLN A 121 8.15 10.03 -2.67
CA GLN A 121 7.81 10.69 -3.92
C GLN A 121 8.53 9.98 -5.07
N VAL A 122 7.82 9.72 -6.16
CA VAL A 122 8.31 9.06 -7.34
C VAL A 122 8.28 10.06 -8.49
N LEU A 123 9.43 10.34 -9.11
CA LEU A 123 9.52 11.15 -10.32
C LEU A 123 9.95 10.26 -11.48
N GLN A 124 9.06 10.12 -12.46
CA GLN A 124 9.33 9.39 -13.68
C GLN A 124 9.78 10.39 -14.75
N LYS A 125 11.05 10.29 -15.19
CA LYS A 125 11.64 11.13 -16.24
C LYS A 125 12.14 10.23 -17.36
N GLU A 126 12.41 10.81 -18.53
CA GLU A 126 12.96 10.08 -19.68
C GLU A 126 14.28 9.37 -19.36
N VAL A 127 15.11 9.97 -18.50
CA VAL A 127 16.40 9.41 -18.06
C VAL A 127 16.28 8.34 -16.99
N GLY A 128 15.10 8.14 -16.40
CA GLY A 128 14.87 7.15 -15.36
C GLY A 128 13.88 7.57 -14.28
N ILE A 129 13.75 6.71 -13.27
CA ILE A 129 12.85 6.88 -12.13
C ILE A 129 13.66 7.32 -10.91
N PHE A 130 13.23 8.40 -10.26
CA PHE A 130 13.85 8.93 -9.06
C PHE A 130 12.91 8.77 -7.87
N LEU A 131 13.45 8.32 -6.74
CA LEU A 131 12.74 8.21 -5.46
C LEU A 131 13.25 9.32 -4.54
N LEU A 132 12.35 10.12 -3.99
CA LEU A 132 12.64 11.28 -3.16
C LEU A 132 11.86 11.21 -1.85
N GLN A 133 12.46 11.77 -0.79
CA GLN A 133 11.83 11.90 0.53
C GLN A 133 11.72 13.35 0.99
N ASP A 134 11.94 14.32 0.09
CA ASP A 134 11.97 15.76 0.42
C ASP A 134 10.73 16.21 1.21
N LYS A 135 9.55 15.72 0.83
CA LYS A 135 8.30 15.99 1.55
C LYS A 135 8.32 15.42 2.97
N TYR A 136 8.75 14.17 3.14
CA TYR A 136 8.85 13.53 4.45
C TYR A 136 9.85 14.26 5.36
N ILE A 137 10.99 14.67 4.80
CA ILE A 137 12.00 15.44 5.51
C ILE A 137 11.40 16.79 5.93
N GLY A 138 10.74 17.51 5.02
CA GLY A 138 10.09 18.78 5.31
C GLY A 138 9.00 18.67 6.38
N ASP A 139 8.15 17.64 6.31
CA ASP A 139 7.10 17.38 7.30
C ASP A 139 7.69 17.04 8.67
N THR A 140 8.80 16.30 8.70
CA THR A 140 9.53 15.97 9.94
C THR A 140 10.14 17.22 10.56
N LEU A 141 10.86 18.04 9.77
CA LEU A 141 11.43 19.30 10.23
C LEU A 141 10.33 20.21 10.80
N LYS A 142 9.20 20.33 10.09
CA LYS A 142 8.05 21.11 10.56
C LYS A 142 7.46 20.58 11.86
N LYS A 143 7.28 19.27 11.98
CA LYS A 143 6.72 18.63 13.19
C LYS A 143 7.54 18.93 14.44
N PHE A 144 8.86 19.02 14.32
CA PHE A 144 9.76 19.27 15.44
C PHE A 144 10.18 20.75 15.56
N GLY A 145 9.62 21.66 14.74
CA GLY A 145 9.94 23.09 14.78
C GLY A 145 11.31 23.46 14.20
N PHE A 146 11.90 22.60 13.37
CA PHE A 146 13.21 22.80 12.74
C PHE A 146 13.13 23.41 11.32
N SER A 147 11.96 23.92 10.90
CA SER A 147 11.78 24.52 9.56
C SER A 147 12.74 25.68 9.25
N ASP A 148 13.09 26.47 10.28
CA ASP A 148 13.91 27.68 10.15
C ASP A 148 15.30 27.53 10.79
N VAL A 149 15.70 26.28 11.12
CA VAL A 149 16.98 26.02 11.79
C VAL A 149 18.11 26.03 10.77
N ARG A 150 19.23 26.67 11.16
CA ARG A 150 20.40 26.85 10.30
C ARG A 150 20.98 25.49 9.89
N SER A 151 21.08 25.25 8.59
CA SER A 151 21.69 24.03 8.04
C SER A 151 23.13 23.88 8.53
N SER A 152 23.48 22.68 9.02
CA SER A 152 24.86 22.30 9.31
C SER A 152 25.41 21.49 8.15
N ASN A 153 26.62 21.82 7.69
CA ASN A 153 27.28 21.11 6.59
C ASN A 153 27.71 19.69 6.97
N THR A 154 27.70 19.34 8.26
CA THR A 154 28.12 18.05 8.77
C THR A 154 27.13 17.57 9.84
N PRO A 155 26.74 16.28 9.84
CA PRO A 155 25.90 15.70 10.90
C PRO A 155 26.58 15.66 12.28
N MET A 156 27.88 15.91 12.33
CA MET A 156 28.70 15.85 13.55
C MET A 156 28.61 17.15 14.33
N ASP A 157 28.44 17.02 15.65
CA ASP A 157 28.51 18.13 16.58
C ASP A 157 29.93 18.73 16.56
N LYS A 158 30.01 20.05 16.32
CA LYS A 158 31.30 20.76 16.24
C LYS A 158 31.86 21.05 17.63
N GLU A 159 31.04 20.99 18.68
CA GLU A 159 31.45 21.38 20.03
C GLU A 159 31.90 20.19 20.89
N ASN A 160 31.70 18.94 20.46
CA ASN A 160 32.23 17.79 21.19
C ASN A 160 32.63 16.60 20.29
N PRO A 161 33.81 16.65 19.64
CA PRO A 161 34.29 15.56 18.80
C PRO A 161 34.67 14.29 19.60
N TRP A 162 34.84 14.39 20.93
CA TRP A 162 35.19 13.27 21.80
C TRP A 162 34.58 13.51 23.18
N GLY A 163 33.60 12.68 23.58
CA GLY A 163 33.17 12.62 24.97
C GLY A 163 34.39 12.42 25.86
N LYS A 164 34.75 13.43 26.66
CA LYS A 164 35.72 13.23 27.73
C LYS A 164 34.97 12.52 28.86
N ASP A 165 35.23 11.23 28.97
CA ASP A 165 35.10 10.53 30.24
C ASP A 165 35.90 11.30 31.29
N GLY A 166 35.18 11.75 32.33
CA GLY A 166 35.69 12.41 33.52
C GLY A 166 34.72 12.17 34.66
#